data_AF-A0A1E1W3Y7-F1
#
_entry.id   AF-A0A1E1W3Y7-F1
#
_cell.length_a   1.000
_cell.length_b   1.000
_cell.length_c   1.000
_cell.angle_alpha   90.00
_cell.angle_beta   90.00
_cell.angle_gamma   90.00
#
_symmetry.space_group_name_H-M   'P 1'
#
loop_
_entity.id
_entity.type
_entity.pdbx_description
1 polymer ?
#
loop_
_entity_poly.entity_id
_entity_poly.type
_entity_poly.pdbx_seq_one_letter_code
_entity_poly.pdbx_strand_id
1 'polypeptide(L)'
;GSLIGGSDYKLIYRHYATLYFVFCVDSSESELGILDLIQVFVETLDKCFENVCELDLIFHADAAHQVLDELVMGGMVLQTNMADILSRLHEQNKMQKAEAGISAAPARAVSAVKSMNLPQQLRDMKLPDLPQAIKDLKF
;
A
#
# COMPACT_ATOMS: atom_id res chain seq x y z
N GLY A 1 17.71 7.26 47.90
CA GLY A 1 18.69 7.46 46.82
C GLY A 1 17.93 7.77 45.56
N SER A 2 18.05 8.98 45.05
CA SER A 2 17.49 9.38 43.76
C SER A 2 18.46 8.89 42.67
N LEU A 3 17.97 8.03 41.77
CA LEU A 3 18.67 7.68 40.55
C LEU A 3 18.20 8.66 39.49
N ILE A 4 19.11 9.54 39.07
CA ILE A 4 18.96 10.36 37.87
C ILE A 4 18.82 9.38 36.70
N GLY A 5 17.66 9.34 36.03
CA GLY A 5 17.37 8.46 34.88
C GLY A 5 16.32 7.38 35.12
N GLY A 6 15.14 7.73 35.63
CA GLY A 6 13.99 6.81 35.63
C GLY A 6 13.52 6.59 34.20
N SER A 7 13.65 5.36 33.68
CA SER A 7 13.44 4.93 32.29
C SER A 7 12.55 5.85 31.45
N ASP A 8 13.13 6.49 30.42
CA ASP A 8 12.41 7.39 29.51
C ASP A 8 11.18 6.73 28.86
N TYR A 9 11.17 5.39 28.82
CA TYR A 9 10.12 4.57 28.23
C TYR A 9 9.46 3.61 29.24
N LYS A 10 8.23 3.20 28.95
CA LYS A 10 7.48 2.14 29.63
C LYS A 10 6.81 1.21 28.63
N LEU A 11 6.60 -0.04 29.04
CA LEU A 11 5.87 -1.04 28.26
C LEU A 11 4.43 -1.12 28.74
N ILE A 12 3.49 -0.99 27.82
CA ILE A 12 2.07 -1.17 28.07
C ILE A 12 1.62 -2.35 27.22
N TYR A 13 0.93 -3.30 27.84
CA TYR A 13 0.50 -4.50 27.13
C TYR A 13 -0.88 -4.95 27.55
N ARG A 14 -1.53 -5.70 26.66
CA ARG A 14 -2.80 -6.38 26.93
C ARG A 14 -2.80 -7.76 26.28
N HIS A 15 -3.36 -8.72 27.00
CA HIS A 15 -3.48 -10.11 26.57
C HIS A 15 -4.86 -10.37 25.96
N TYR A 16 -4.90 -10.92 24.74
CA TYR A 16 -6.11 -11.36 24.05
C TYR A 16 -5.94 -12.80 23.62
N ALA A 17 -6.80 -13.70 24.10
CA ALA A 17 -6.74 -15.14 23.84
C ALA A 17 -5.35 -15.75 24.13
N THR A 18 -4.55 -16.00 23.10
CA THR A 18 -3.19 -16.58 23.19
C THR A 18 -2.09 -15.57 22.82
N LEU A 19 -2.45 -14.30 22.57
CA LEU A 19 -1.56 -13.25 22.07
C LEU A 19 -1.36 -12.12 23.07
N TYR A 20 -0.15 -11.60 23.13
CA TYR A 20 0.19 -10.37 23.84
C TYR A 20 0.44 -9.24 22.84
N PHE A 21 -0.30 -8.13 23.01
CA PHE A 21 -0.09 -6.90 22.28
C PHE A 21 0.68 -5.95 23.19
N VAL A 22 1.86 -5.51 22.76
CA VAL A 22 2.81 -4.74 23.58
C VAL A 22 3.23 -3.48 22.84
N PHE A 23 3.09 -2.34 23.49
CA PHE A 23 3.55 -1.03 23.01
C PHE A 23 4.64 -0.52 23.94
N CYS A 24 5.76 -0.06 23.37
CA CYS A 24 6.78 0.69 24.08
C CYS A 24 6.54 2.18 23.83
N VAL A 25 6.34 2.96 24.88
CA VAL A 25 5.97 4.38 24.79
C VAL A 25 6.79 5.20 25.76
N ASP A 26 6.86 6.51 25.54
CA ASP A 26 7.45 7.42 26.50
C ASP A 26 6.70 7.37 27.84
N SER A 27 7.44 7.55 28.93
CA SER A 27 6.89 7.53 30.28
C SER A 27 5.79 8.58 30.51
N SER A 28 5.79 9.67 29.73
CA SER A 28 4.79 10.74 29.70
C SER A 28 3.45 10.35 29.09
N GLU A 29 3.39 9.28 28.28
CA GLU A 29 2.16 8.87 27.60
C GLU A 29 1.11 8.31 28.57
N SER A 30 -0.16 8.53 28.24
CA SER A 30 -1.28 8.03 29.04
C SER A 30 -1.42 6.52 28.89
N GLU A 31 -1.33 5.78 30.00
CA GLU A 31 -1.47 4.32 29.97
C GLU A 31 -2.83 3.89 29.42
N LEU A 32 -3.89 4.58 29.84
CA LEU A 32 -5.24 4.29 29.38
C LEU A 32 -5.40 4.60 27.89
N GLY A 33 -4.77 5.67 27.41
CA GLY A 33 -4.79 6.02 25.98
C GLY A 33 -4.13 4.97 25.09
N ILE A 34 -2.99 4.41 25.53
CA ILE A 34 -2.31 3.32 24.80
C ILE A 34 -3.09 2.01 24.91
N LEU A 35 -3.74 1.73 26.04
CA LEU A 35 -4.63 0.58 26.19
C LEU A 35 -5.86 0.66 25.26
N ASP A 36 -6.42 1.85 25.06
CA ASP A 36 -7.50 2.09 24.10
C ASP A 36 -6.99 1.98 22.65
N LEU A 37 -5.77 2.43 22.38
CA LEU A 37 -5.13 2.26 21.07
C LEU A 37 -4.93 0.78 20.73
N ILE A 38 -4.46 -0.03 21.70
CA ILE A 38 -4.37 -1.49 21.56
C ILE A 38 -5.76 -2.09 21.26
N GLN A 39 -6.81 -1.64 21.95
CA GLN A 39 -8.18 -2.10 21.68
C GLN A 39 -8.58 -1.83 20.23
N VAL A 40 -8.40 -0.60 19.74
CA VAL A 40 -8.73 -0.22 18.36
C VAL A 40 -7.94 -1.09 17.37
N PHE A 41 -6.65 -1.33 17.62
CA PHE A 41 -5.83 -2.18 16.77
C PHE A 41 -6.37 -3.61 16.68
N VAL A 42 -6.64 -4.24 17.83
CA VAL A 42 -7.15 -5.61 17.90
C VAL A 42 -8.54 -5.74 17.27
N GLU A 43 -9.45 -4.81 17.54
CA GLU A 43 -10.79 -4.81 16.92
C GLU A 43 -10.74 -4.59 15.41
N THR A 44 -9.78 -3.80 14.92
CA THR A 44 -9.58 -3.60 13.48
C THR A 44 -9.05 -4.88 12.84
N LEU A 45 -8.08 -5.56 13.46
CA LEU A 45 -7.60 -6.86 12.99
C LEU A 45 -8.73 -7.89 12.94
N ASP A 46 -9.56 -7.98 13.98
CA ASP A 46 -10.69 -8.93 14.01
C ASP A 46 -11.69 -8.70 12.86
N LYS A 47 -11.93 -7.44 12.50
CA LYS A 47 -12.77 -7.07 11.35
C LYS A 47 -12.08 -7.35 10.00
N CYS A 48 -10.78 -7.10 9.90
CA CYS A 48 -10.01 -7.33 8.67
C CYS A 48 -9.93 -8.83 8.31
N PHE A 49 -9.82 -9.70 9.32
CA PHE A 49 -9.68 -11.15 9.14
C PHE A 49 -10.97 -11.94 9.35
N GLU A 50 -12.09 -11.30 9.67
CA GLU A 50 -13.39 -11.94 9.93
C GLU A 50 -13.30 -13.05 11.00
N ASN A 51 -12.99 -12.67 12.25
CA ASN A 51 -12.65 -13.55 13.38
C ASN A 51 -11.18 -14.01 13.38
N VAL A 52 -10.30 -13.06 13.66
CA VAL A 52 -8.85 -13.26 13.63
C VAL A 52 -8.38 -14.31 14.65
N CYS A 53 -7.44 -15.16 14.23
CA CYS A 53 -6.68 -16.02 15.12
C CYS A 53 -5.16 -15.76 15.03
N GLU A 54 -4.39 -16.31 15.96
CA GLU A 54 -2.93 -16.15 15.99
C GLU A 54 -2.24 -16.64 14.71
N LEU A 55 -2.76 -17.67 14.05
CA LEU A 55 -2.19 -18.18 12.80
C LEU A 55 -2.38 -17.19 11.66
N ASP A 56 -3.49 -16.45 11.62
CA ASP A 56 -3.72 -15.43 10.59
C ASP A 56 -2.66 -14.33 10.68
N LEU A 57 -2.32 -13.89 11.89
CA LEU A 57 -1.28 -12.89 12.11
C LEU A 57 0.12 -13.41 11.77
N ILE A 58 0.37 -14.72 11.94
CA ILE A 58 1.65 -15.35 11.57
C ILE A 58 1.78 -15.47 10.05
N PHE A 59 0.74 -15.93 9.35
CA PHE A 59 0.78 -16.17 7.91
C PHE A 59 0.53 -14.91 7.07
N HIS A 60 -0.13 -13.90 7.64
CA HIS A 60 -0.49 -12.65 6.98
C HIS A 60 -0.01 -11.42 7.77
N ALA A 61 1.23 -11.48 8.25
CA ALA A 61 1.87 -10.38 8.96
C ALA A 61 1.82 -9.07 8.16
N ASP A 62 1.93 -9.10 6.83
CA ASP A 62 1.87 -7.92 5.97
C ASP A 62 0.54 -7.15 6.14
N ALA A 63 -0.58 -7.86 6.24
CA ALA A 63 -1.89 -7.23 6.45
C ALA A 63 -2.00 -6.62 7.85
N ALA A 64 -1.41 -7.26 8.87
CA ALA A 64 -1.36 -6.69 10.21
C ALA A 64 -0.51 -5.41 10.27
N HIS A 65 0.61 -5.36 9.53
CA HIS A 65 1.43 -4.15 9.40
C HIS A 65 0.68 -3.03 8.66
N GLN A 66 -0.06 -3.33 7.59
CA GLN A 66 -0.88 -2.33 6.91
C GLN A 66 -1.92 -1.70 7.84
N VAL A 67 -2.57 -2.51 8.68
CA VAL A 67 -3.50 -1.99 9.71
C VAL A 67 -2.76 -1.10 10.70
N LEU A 68 -1.56 -1.50 11.15
CA LEU A 68 -0.76 -0.72 12.08
C LEU A 68 -0.31 0.62 11.48
N ASP A 69 0.08 0.65 10.20
CA ASP A 69 0.52 1.86 9.50
C ASP A 69 -0.62 2.89 9.36
N GLU A 70 -1.87 2.45 9.21
CA GLU A 70 -3.02 3.38 9.23
C GLU A 70 -3.34 3.90 10.64
N LEU A 71 -2.98 3.15 11.68
CA LEU A 71 -3.19 3.52 13.08
C LEU A 71 -2.12 4.49 13.60
N VAL A 72 -0.84 4.16 13.35
CA VAL A 72 0.33 4.85 13.89
C VAL A 72 1.43 4.91 12.83
N MET A 73 2.01 6.09 12.62
CA MET A 73 3.27 6.23 11.87
C MET A 73 4.23 7.17 12.57
N GLY A 74 5.51 6.81 12.56
CA GLY A 74 6.57 7.63 13.16
C GLY A 74 6.37 7.88 14.66
N GLY A 75 5.67 6.98 15.37
CA GLY A 75 5.31 7.14 16.78
C GLY A 75 4.10 8.03 17.05
N MET A 76 3.46 8.59 16.01
CA MET A 76 2.25 9.40 16.15
C MET A 76 1.01 8.60 15.79
N VAL A 77 -0.03 8.72 16.60
CA VAL A 77 -1.36 8.18 16.29
C VAL A 77 -1.99 9.01 15.17
N LEU A 78 -2.34 8.36 14.06
CA LEU A 78 -2.95 8.98 12.89
C LEU A 78 -4.46 8.88 12.92
N GLN A 79 -4.97 7.68 13.25
CA GLN A 79 -6.39 7.38 13.16
C GLN A 79 -6.78 6.39 14.26
N THR A 80 -7.94 6.65 14.88
CA THR A 80 -8.54 5.78 15.89
C THR A 80 -9.95 5.32 15.52
N ASN A 81 -10.53 5.89 14.45
CA ASN A 81 -11.81 5.45 13.93
C ASN A 81 -11.63 4.24 13.03
N MET A 82 -12.10 3.07 13.49
CA MET A 82 -12.04 1.82 12.73
C MET A 82 -12.68 1.90 11.34
N ALA A 83 -13.78 2.64 11.18
CA ALA A 83 -14.46 2.74 9.88
C ALA A 83 -13.57 3.44 8.84
N ASP A 84 -12.88 4.50 9.27
CA ASP A 84 -11.95 5.23 8.42
C ASP A 84 -10.71 4.38 8.08
N ILE A 85 -10.18 3.65 9.07
CA ILE A 85 -9.03 2.73 8.86
C ILE A 85 -9.39 1.67 7.81
N LEU A 86 -10.52 0.98 7.99
CA LEU A 86 -10.98 -0.05 7.05
C LEU A 86 -11.21 0.50 5.64
N SER A 87 -11.76 1.72 5.54
CA SER A 87 -11.97 2.39 4.26
C SER A 87 -10.65 2.64 3.53
N ARG A 88 -9.64 3.17 4.25
CA ARG A 88 -8.30 3.45 3.69
C ARG A 88 -7.58 2.18 3.25
N LEU A 89 -7.67 1.12 4.05
CA LEU A 89 -7.11 -0.19 3.70
C LEU A 89 -7.76 -0.76 2.42
N HIS A 90 -9.07 -0.58 2.26
CA HIS A 90 -9.76 -1.01 1.04
C HIS A 90 -9.30 -0.23 -0.20
N GLU A 91 -9.14 1.09 -0.07
CA GLU A 91 -8.62 1.95 -1.14
C GLU A 91 -7.19 1.57 -1.54
N GLN A 92 -6.30 1.35 -0.56
CA GLN A 92 -4.92 0.90 -0.80
C GLN A 92 -4.88 -0.45 -1.52
N ASN A 93 -5.67 -1.43 -1.07
CA ASN A 93 -5.77 -2.73 -1.73
C ASN A 93 -6.24 -2.62 -3.18
N LYS A 94 -7.18 -1.71 -3.47
CA LYS A 94 -7.65 -1.46 -4.84
C LYS A 94 -6.56 -0.85 -5.71
N MET A 95 -5.78 0.09 -5.18
CA MET A 95 -4.66 0.72 -5.91
C MET A 95 -3.54 -0.28 -6.20
N GLN A 96 -3.12 -1.07 -5.20
CA GLN A 96 -2.10 -2.11 -5.39
C GLN A 96 -2.48 -3.11 -6.49
N LYS A 97 -3.75 -3.53 -6.53
CA LYS A 97 -4.28 -4.41 -7.59
C LYS A 97 -4.26 -3.74 -8.97
N ALA A 98 -4.58 -2.46 -9.04
CA ALA A 98 -4.55 -1.70 -10.29
C ALA A 98 -3.11 -1.58 -10.84
N GLU A 99 -2.13 -1.30 -9.97
CA GLU A 99 -0.72 -1.19 -10.35
C GLU A 99 -0.14 -2.54 -10.79
N ALA A 100 -0.46 -3.63 -10.09
CA ALA A 100 -0.09 -4.99 -10.50
C ALA A 100 -0.62 -5.35 -11.91
N GLY A 101 -1.83 -4.87 -12.25
CA GLY A 101 -2.42 -5.05 -13.58
C GLY A 101 -1.70 -4.31 -14.71
N ILE A 102 -1.04 -3.19 -14.41
CA ILE A 102 -0.27 -2.39 -15.39
C ILE A 102 1.07 -3.06 -15.70
N SER A 103 1.71 -3.71 -14.71
CA SER A 103 2.95 -4.49 -14.92
C SER A 103 2.76 -5.68 -15.89
N ALA A 104 1.55 -6.23 -15.96
CA ALA A 104 1.18 -7.29 -16.91
C ALA A 104 0.83 -6.80 -18.34
N ALA A 105 0.81 -5.48 -18.57
CA ALA A 105 0.43 -4.88 -19.84
C ALA A 105 1.37 -5.10 -21.04
N PRO A 106 2.70 -5.35 -20.92
CA PRO A 106 3.53 -5.51 -22.11
C PRO A 106 3.10 -6.73 -22.95
N ALA A 107 2.60 -7.79 -22.32
CA ALA A 107 2.14 -8.99 -23.04
C ALA A 107 0.83 -8.75 -23.84
N ARG A 108 -0.07 -7.91 -23.34
CA ARG A 108 -1.36 -7.61 -23.99
C ARG A 108 -1.21 -6.57 -25.10
N ALA A 109 -0.39 -5.54 -24.89
CA ALA A 109 -0.09 -4.56 -25.91
C ALA A 109 0.60 -5.22 -27.12
N VAL A 110 1.60 -6.09 -26.89
CA VAL A 110 2.30 -6.84 -27.96
C VAL A 110 1.35 -7.73 -28.77
N SER A 111 0.36 -8.36 -28.13
CA SER A 111 -0.63 -9.18 -28.83
C SER A 111 -1.58 -8.35 -29.71
N ALA A 112 -1.93 -7.14 -29.29
CA ALA A 112 -2.77 -6.22 -30.06
C ALA A 112 -2.03 -5.58 -31.25
N VAL A 113 -0.74 -5.30 -31.16
CA VAL A 113 0.06 -4.87 -32.33
C VAL A 113 0.35 -6.01 -33.30
N LYS A 114 0.34 -7.28 -32.85
CA LYS A 114 0.55 -8.43 -33.74
C LYS A 114 -0.67 -8.73 -34.62
N SER A 115 -1.89 -8.41 -34.16
CA SER A 115 -3.12 -8.51 -34.96
C SER A 115 -3.34 -7.31 -35.88
N MET A 116 -2.66 -6.19 -35.63
CA MET A 116 -2.56 -5.08 -36.57
C MET A 116 -1.47 -5.39 -37.59
N ASN A 117 -1.85 -5.53 -38.86
CA ASN A 117 -0.97 -5.92 -39.97
C ASN A 117 -0.03 -4.77 -40.41
N LEU A 118 0.69 -4.20 -39.44
CA LEU A 118 1.59 -3.04 -39.56
C LEU A 118 2.68 -3.18 -40.65
N PRO A 119 3.25 -4.37 -40.95
CA PRO A 119 4.28 -4.52 -41.99
C PRO A 119 3.78 -4.29 -43.43
N GLN A 120 2.46 -4.31 -43.67
CA GLN A 120 1.88 -4.06 -44.99
C GLN A 120 1.55 -2.58 -45.20
N GLN A 121 1.04 -1.88 -44.17
CA GLN A 121 0.68 -0.45 -44.28
C GLN A 121 1.87 0.50 -44.52
N LEU A 122 3.08 0.12 -44.09
CA LEU A 122 4.28 0.92 -44.36
C LEU A 122 4.81 0.76 -45.80
N ARG A 123 4.40 -0.29 -46.52
CA ARG A 123 4.82 -0.52 -47.92
C ARG A 123 3.99 0.28 -48.93
N ASP A 124 2.76 0.64 -48.59
CA ASP A 124 1.84 1.35 -49.49
C ASP A 124 1.79 2.88 -49.28
N MET A 125 2.64 3.44 -48.40
CA MET A 125 2.82 4.89 -48.33
C MET A 125 3.62 5.39 -49.53
N LYS A 126 2.92 5.70 -50.61
CA LYS A 126 3.49 6.37 -51.77
C LYS A 126 3.92 7.78 -51.38
N LEU A 127 5.21 8.09 -51.54
CA LEU A 127 5.75 9.43 -51.37
C LEU A 127 5.02 10.39 -52.34
N PRO A 128 4.55 11.58 -51.92
CA PRO A 128 4.00 12.54 -52.86
C PRO A 128 5.08 13.01 -53.85
N ASP A 129 4.72 13.05 -55.14
CA ASP A 129 5.62 13.51 -56.20
C ASP A 129 6.08 14.95 -55.93
N LEU A 130 7.39 15.16 -55.97
CA LEU A 130 8.01 16.46 -55.73
C LEU A 130 7.62 17.45 -56.84
N PRO A 131 7.21 18.70 -56.52
CA PRO A 131 6.82 19.67 -57.53
C PRO A 131 7.89 19.88 -58.59
N GLN A 132 7.48 19.97 -59.86
CA GLN A 132 8.36 20.10 -61.02
C GLN A 132 9.35 21.28 -60.90
N ALA A 133 9.01 22.30 -60.10
CA ALA A 133 9.85 23.45 -59.78
C ALA A 133 11.22 23.10 -59.18
N ILE A 134 11.40 21.94 -58.56
CA ILE A 134 12.69 21.51 -58.00
C ILE A 134 13.56 20.83 -59.05
N LYS A 135 12.99 20.30 -60.14
CA LYS A 135 13.74 19.62 -61.22
C LYS A 135 14.41 20.59 -62.20
N ASP A 136 13.95 21.84 -62.27
CA ASP A 136 14.47 22.86 -63.18
C ASP A 136 15.65 23.69 -62.61
N LEU A 137 16.07 23.41 -61.36
CA LEU A 137 17.31 23.94 -60.80
C LEU A 137 18.51 23.24 -61.45
N LYS A 138 18.93 23.74 -62.62
CA LYS A 138 20.25 23.42 -63.20
C LYS A 138 21.33 24.11 -62.37
N PHE A 139 22.15 23.31 -61.68
CA PHE A 139 23.48 23.72 -61.23
C PHE A 139 24.44 23.71 -62.42
#